data_AF-A0A7Y0CUW0-F1
#
_entry.id   AF-A0A7Y0CUW0-F1
#
_cell.length_a   1.000
_cell.length_b   1.000
_cell.length_c   1.000
_cell.angle_alpha   90.00
_cell.angle_beta   90.00
_cell.angle_gamma   90.00
#
_symmetry.space_group_name_H-M   'P 1'
#
loop_
_entity.id
_entity.type
_entity.pdbx_description
1 polymer ?
#
loop_
_entity_poly.entity_id
_entity_poly.type
_entity_poly.pdbx_seq_one_letter_code
_entity_poly.pdbx_strand_id
1 'polypeptide(L)'
;MSSSGVAMGHVGSTIAFTNGSDRPCTLTGYPSVAGVDTTGRQVTQALQTLSGYLGGNYTIAAVRMAPGGRASALVEGTDIPTGSATTCPVYPRLVVTAPEQTNSQVLAATMPGCSPLQVHPVVAGATGRA
;
A
#
# COMPACT_ATOMS: atom_id res chain seq x y z
N MET A 1 -11.41 0.71 -0.68
CA MET A 1 -11.48 1.64 0.46
C MET A 1 -10.17 1.53 1.21
N SER A 2 -9.52 2.65 1.53
CA SER A 2 -8.29 2.67 2.35
C SER A 2 -8.60 3.23 3.74
N SER A 3 -7.96 2.66 4.76
CA SER A 3 -7.95 3.15 6.14
C SER A 3 -6.56 3.68 6.49
N SER A 4 -6.50 4.79 7.24
CA SER A 4 -5.24 5.44 7.64
C SER A 4 -4.94 5.29 9.14
N GLY A 5 -3.66 5.28 9.49
CA GLY A 5 -3.18 5.28 10.88
C GLY A 5 -1.92 6.14 11.00
N VAL A 6 -1.75 6.80 12.16
CA VAL A 6 -0.61 7.68 12.44
C VAL A 6 0.06 7.34 13.76
N ALA A 7 1.39 7.20 13.77
CA ALA A 7 2.18 6.99 14.98
C ALA A 7 3.65 7.36 14.76
N MET A 8 4.23 8.17 15.65
CA MET A 8 5.65 8.60 15.60
C MET A 8 6.10 9.12 14.22
N GLY A 9 5.20 9.84 13.54
CA GLY A 9 5.46 10.38 12.20
C GLY A 9 5.33 9.40 11.05
N HIS A 10 4.91 8.16 11.30
CA HIS A 10 4.51 7.22 10.26
C HIS A 10 3.04 7.39 9.94
N VAL A 11 2.72 7.42 8.65
CA VAL A 11 1.38 7.48 8.11
C VAL A 11 1.16 6.27 7.23
N GLY A 12 0.07 5.53 7.49
CA GLY A 12 -0.28 4.32 6.76
C GLY A 12 -1.56 4.46 5.94
N SER A 13 -1.69 3.62 4.92
CA SER A 13 -2.89 3.44 4.10
C SER A 13 -3.04 1.96 3.76
N THR A 14 -4.20 1.39 4.04
CA THR A 14 -4.49 -0.02 3.72
C THR A 14 -5.09 -0.14 2.33
N ILE A 15 -4.50 -0.96 1.47
CA ILE A 15 -5.05 -1.31 0.16
C ILE A 15 -5.84 -2.62 0.33
N ALA A 16 -7.14 -2.58 0.06
CA ALA A 16 -7.99 -3.78 0.07
C ALA A 16 -8.22 -4.31 -1.35
N PHE A 17 -7.95 -5.60 -1.54
CA PHE A 17 -8.29 -6.39 -2.73
C PHE A 17 -9.54 -7.21 -2.45
N THR A 18 -10.46 -7.26 -3.40
CA THR A 18 -11.65 -8.11 -3.32
C THR A 18 -11.70 -9.00 -4.55
N ASN A 19 -11.91 -10.30 -4.34
CA ASN A 19 -12.14 -11.22 -5.45
C ASN A 19 -13.55 -10.98 -6.01
N GLY A 20 -13.63 -10.24 -7.13
CA GLY A 20 -14.89 -9.96 -7.82
C GLY A 20 -15.36 -11.08 -8.75
N SER A 21 -14.62 -12.18 -8.88
CA SER A 21 -15.00 -13.32 -9.72
C SER A 21 -15.86 -14.34 -8.97
N ASP A 22 -16.45 -15.27 -9.71
CA ASP A 22 -17.22 -16.40 -9.21
C ASP A 22 -16.33 -17.61 -8.84
N ARG A 23 -15.00 -17.50 -8.97
CA ARG A 23 -14.05 -18.58 -8.68
C ARG A 23 -13.02 -18.16 -7.63
N PRO A 24 -12.45 -19.10 -6.85
CA PRO A 24 -11.34 -18.79 -5.98
C PRO A 24 -10.11 -18.31 -6.76
N CYS A 25 -9.40 -17.32 -6.23
CA CYS A 25 -8.11 -16.87 -6.75
C CYS A 25 -7.06 -16.78 -5.63
N THR A 26 -5.80 -16.66 -6.02
CA THR A 26 -4.68 -16.56 -5.07
C THR A 26 -3.88 -15.31 -5.39
N LEU A 27 -3.53 -14.53 -4.37
CA LEU A 27 -2.55 -13.45 -4.47
C LEU A 27 -1.32 -13.80 -3.63
N THR A 28 -0.13 -13.50 -4.15
CA THR A 28 1.14 -13.75 -3.47
C THR A 28 2.09 -12.58 -3.74
N GLY A 29 2.90 -12.19 -2.76
CA GLY A 29 3.90 -11.13 -2.93
C GLY A 29 3.35 -9.74 -2.61
N TYR A 30 3.76 -8.74 -3.40
CA TYR A 30 3.51 -7.33 -3.15
C TYR A 30 2.69 -6.72 -4.28
N PRO A 31 1.76 -5.79 -4.00
CA PRO A 31 1.25 -4.93 -5.05
C PRO A 31 2.30 -3.92 -5.47
N SER A 32 2.25 -3.52 -6.74
CA SER A 32 3.00 -2.34 -7.19
C SER A 32 2.22 -1.10 -6.76
N VAL A 33 2.91 -0.14 -6.14
CA VAL A 33 2.29 1.10 -5.63
C VAL A 33 3.14 2.29 -6.03
N ALA A 34 2.55 3.23 -6.76
CA ALA A 34 3.17 4.50 -7.14
C ALA A 34 2.46 5.68 -6.49
N GLY A 35 3.22 6.64 -5.96
CA GLY A 35 2.69 7.91 -5.46
C GLY A 35 2.46 8.88 -6.62
N VAL A 36 1.29 9.51 -6.62
CA VAL A 36 0.88 10.48 -7.64
C VAL A 36 0.88 11.88 -7.05
N ASP A 37 1.48 12.84 -7.75
CA ASP A 37 1.45 14.25 -7.34
C ASP A 37 0.12 14.95 -7.66
N THR A 38 0.02 16.24 -7.33
CA THR A 38 -1.19 17.05 -7.60
C THR A 38 -1.45 17.30 -9.08
N THR A 39 -0.44 17.10 -9.95
CA THR A 39 -0.58 17.20 -11.42
C THR A 39 -1.06 15.90 -12.06
N GLY A 40 -1.17 14.82 -11.28
CA GLY A 40 -1.60 13.51 -11.76
C GLY A 40 -0.46 12.63 -12.27
N ARG A 41 0.81 13.03 -12.06
CA ARG A 41 1.98 12.26 -12.50
C ARG A 41 2.42 11.28 -11.41
N GLN A 42 2.77 10.05 -11.81
CA GLN A 42 3.49 9.13 -10.93
C GLN A 42 4.91 9.65 -10.72
N VAL A 43 5.25 9.99 -9.48
CA VAL A 43 6.52 10.66 -9.12
C VAL A 43 7.39 9.83 -8.18
N THR A 44 6.85 8.76 -7.61
CA THR A 44 7.60 7.84 -6.76
C THR A 44 7.02 6.43 -6.86
N GLN A 45 7.85 5.42 -6.60
CA GLN A 45 7.46 4.02 -6.48
C GLN A 45 7.76 3.55 -5.06
N ALA A 46 6.79 2.87 -4.43
CA ALA A 46 6.97 2.32 -3.11
C ALA A 46 8.00 1.16 -3.12
N LEU A 47 8.84 1.12 -2.09
CA LEU A 47 9.78 0.03 -1.86
C LEU A 47 9.05 -1.17 -1.26
N GLN A 48 9.31 -2.35 -1.80
CA GLN A 48 8.78 -3.60 -1.26
C GLN A 48 9.58 -4.01 -0.03
N THR A 49 8.92 -4.11 1.12
CA THR A 49 9.54 -4.51 2.39
C THR A 49 8.59 -5.44 3.14
N LEU A 50 9.11 -6.47 3.82
CA LEU A 50 8.26 -7.41 4.56
C LEU A 50 7.37 -6.69 5.59
N SER A 51 7.98 -5.79 6.35
CA SER A 51 7.31 -5.01 7.40
C SER A 51 7.99 -3.66 7.58
N GLY A 52 7.23 -2.69 8.07
CA GLY A 52 7.72 -1.41 8.56
C GLY A 52 7.16 -1.11 9.95
N TYR A 53 7.16 0.16 10.33
CA TYR A 53 6.76 0.58 11.66
C TYR A 53 5.27 0.33 11.92
N LEU A 54 4.44 0.50 10.89
CA LEU A 54 3.00 0.32 10.99
C LEU A 54 2.55 -1.12 10.78
N GLY A 55 3.46 -2.04 10.45
CA GLY A 55 3.19 -3.47 10.37
C GLY A 55 3.59 -4.06 9.03
N GLY A 56 2.80 -5.01 8.53
CA GLY A 56 3.13 -5.82 7.36
C GLY A 56 3.07 -7.31 7.71
N ASN A 57 3.95 -8.10 7.12
CA ASN A 57 4.10 -9.52 7.43
C ASN A 57 5.56 -9.95 7.27
N TYR A 58 6.07 -10.73 8.22
CA TYR A 58 7.46 -11.22 8.20
C TYR A 58 7.69 -12.35 7.20
N THR A 59 6.65 -12.80 6.52
CA THR A 59 6.70 -13.85 5.50
C THR A 59 5.87 -13.46 4.28
N ILE A 60 6.25 -13.98 3.11
CA ILE A 60 5.43 -13.89 1.90
C ILE A 60 4.60 -15.16 1.83
N ALA A 61 3.29 -15.04 2.01
CA ALA A 61 2.35 -16.16 1.98
C ALA A 61 1.37 -16.03 0.82
N ALA A 62 0.94 -17.17 0.28
CA ALA A 62 -0.13 -17.23 -0.70
C ALA A 62 -1.49 -17.00 0.00
N VAL A 63 -2.23 -15.99 -0.43
CA VAL A 63 -3.55 -15.64 0.10
C VAL A 63 -4.62 -16.13 -0.87
N ARG A 64 -5.27 -17.25 -0.51
CA ARG A 64 -6.40 -17.78 -1.28
C ARG A 64 -7.69 -17.05 -0.89
N MET A 65 -8.36 -16.45 -1.87
CA MET A 65 -9.64 -15.75 -1.69
C MET A 65 -10.77 -16.48 -2.41
N ALA A 66 -11.82 -16.83 -1.67
CA ALA A 66 -13.09 -17.25 -2.25
C ALA A 66 -13.75 -16.09 -3.05
N PRO A 67 -14.78 -16.36 -3.87
CA PRO A 67 -15.63 -15.30 -4.43
C PRO A 67 -16.10 -14.32 -3.35
N GLY A 68 -15.91 -13.02 -3.57
CA GLY A 68 -16.18 -11.96 -2.59
C GLY A 68 -15.17 -11.85 -1.42
N GLY A 69 -14.20 -12.77 -1.34
CA GLY A 69 -13.15 -12.78 -0.33
C GLY A 69 -12.20 -11.57 -0.44
N ARG A 70 -11.50 -11.26 0.66
CA ARG A 70 -10.63 -10.08 0.76
C ARG A 70 -9.21 -10.43 1.17
N ALA A 71 -8.29 -9.69 0.59
CA ALA A 71 -6.90 -9.60 0.98
C ALA A 71 -6.53 -8.12 1.10
N SER A 72 -5.44 -7.81 1.77
CA SER A 72 -4.98 -6.43 1.91
C SER A 72 -3.48 -6.32 1.98
N ALA A 73 -2.96 -5.14 1.64
CA ALA A 73 -1.57 -4.77 1.83
C ALA A 73 -1.51 -3.40 2.50
N LEU A 74 -0.51 -3.18 3.35
CA LEU A 74 -0.27 -1.89 3.97
C LEU A 74 0.79 -1.12 3.16
N VAL A 75 0.52 0.17 2.94
CA VAL A 75 1.49 1.14 2.45
C VAL A 75 1.77 2.12 3.58
N GLU A 76 3.03 2.44 3.82
CA GLU A 76 3.41 3.45 4.80
C GLU A 76 4.45 4.44 4.27
N GLY A 77 4.49 5.62 4.87
CA GLY A 77 5.47 6.67 4.63
C GLY A 77 5.63 7.52 5.89
N THR A 78 6.52 8.51 5.86
CA THR A 78 6.75 9.40 7.00
C THR A 78 6.41 10.84 6.68
N ASP A 79 5.86 11.56 7.66
CA ASP A 79 5.52 12.99 7.60
C ASP A 79 6.49 13.88 8.40
N ILE A 80 7.57 13.30 8.93
CA ILE A 80 8.64 14.02 9.63
C ILE A 80 9.78 14.34 8.64
N PRO A 81 10.03 15.63 8.34
CA PRO A 81 11.19 16.04 7.55
C PRO A 81 12.50 15.63 8.18
N THR A 82 13.47 15.26 7.34
CA THR A 82 14.83 14.88 7.77
C THR A 82 15.86 15.82 7.16
N GLY A 83 17.02 15.95 7.82
CA GLY A 83 18.08 16.86 7.38
C GLY A 83 17.66 18.33 7.43
N SER A 84 17.80 19.04 6.32
CA SER A 84 17.42 20.47 6.19
C SER A 84 16.02 20.69 5.62
N ALA A 85 15.27 19.63 5.31
CA ALA A 85 13.92 19.75 4.79
C ALA A 85 12.97 20.30 5.88
N THR A 86 12.05 21.18 5.48
CA THR A 86 11.02 21.74 6.37
C THR A 86 9.61 21.26 6.03
N THR A 87 9.44 20.60 4.89
CA THR A 87 8.16 20.05 4.41
C THR A 87 8.37 18.69 3.75
N CYS A 88 7.30 17.89 3.69
CA CYS A 88 7.28 16.62 2.97
C CYS A 88 6.55 16.79 1.63
N PRO A 89 6.99 16.09 0.57
CA PRO A 89 6.11 15.78 -0.55
C PRO A 89 4.84 15.10 -0.06
N VAL A 90 3.71 15.37 -0.73
CA VAL A 90 2.43 14.72 -0.44
C VAL A 90 1.90 14.10 -1.72
N TYR A 91 1.47 12.85 -1.62
CA TYR A 91 0.85 12.11 -2.71
C TYR A 91 -0.64 11.97 -2.40
N PRO A 92 -1.54 12.74 -3.03
CA PRO A 92 -2.98 12.65 -2.78
C PRO A 92 -3.65 11.40 -3.36
N ARG A 93 -2.94 10.66 -4.22
CA ARG A 93 -3.42 9.43 -4.85
C ARG A 93 -2.30 8.41 -4.96
N LEU A 94 -2.69 7.15 -5.01
CA LEU A 94 -1.83 6.02 -5.31
C LEU A 94 -2.30 5.34 -6.59
N VAL A 95 -1.37 4.97 -7.47
CA VAL A 95 -1.63 4.00 -8.53
C VAL A 95 -1.23 2.63 -8.01
N VAL A 96 -2.17 1.69 -8.01
CA VAL A 96 -1.98 0.37 -7.42
C VAL A 96 -2.26 -0.72 -8.44
N THR A 97 -1.34 -1.65 -8.58
CA THR A 97 -1.53 -2.88 -9.36
C THR A 97 -1.46 -4.07 -8.42
N ALA A 98 -2.47 -4.94 -8.44
CA ALA A 98 -2.47 -6.16 -7.65
C ALA A 98 -1.28 -7.06 -8.02
N PRO A 99 -0.80 -7.92 -7.10
CA PRO A 99 0.30 -8.84 -7.41
C PRO A 99 0.01 -9.68 -8.64
N GLU A 100 1.01 -9.82 -9.52
CA GLU A 100 0.95 -10.60 -10.77
C GLU A 100 -0.16 -10.15 -11.76
N GLN A 101 -0.69 -8.95 -11.58
CA GLN A 101 -1.64 -8.33 -12.50
C GLN A 101 -0.99 -7.18 -13.26
N THR A 102 -1.62 -6.74 -14.35
CA THR A 102 -1.20 -5.57 -15.14
C THR A 102 -2.17 -4.40 -15.03
N ASN A 103 -3.41 -4.65 -14.60
CA ASN A 103 -4.44 -3.62 -14.50
C ASN A 103 -4.23 -2.78 -13.23
N SER A 104 -3.99 -1.48 -13.43
CA SER A 104 -3.76 -0.52 -12.35
C SER A 104 -5.06 0.19 -11.94
N GLN A 105 -5.19 0.51 -10.66
CA GLN A 105 -6.30 1.26 -10.09
C GLN A 105 -5.78 2.52 -9.40
N VAL A 106 -6.48 3.64 -9.57
CA VAL A 106 -6.14 4.89 -8.88
C VAL A 106 -6.97 4.98 -7.60
N LEU A 107 -6.29 5.02 -6.46
CA LEU A 107 -6.92 5.11 -5.14
C LEU A 107 -6.67 6.50 -4.55
N ALA A 108 -7.71 7.10 -3.98
CA ALA A 108 -7.54 8.27 -3.12
C ALA A 108 -6.90 7.83 -1.80
N ALA A 109 -5.74 8.40 -1.49
CA ALA A 109 -5.01 8.19 -0.24
C ALA A 109 -3.99 9.33 -0.12
N THR A 110 -3.96 10.01 1.02
CA THR A 110 -2.99 11.07 1.28
C THR A 110 -1.79 10.48 2.00
N MET A 111 -0.69 10.27 1.26
CA MET A 111 0.53 9.69 1.80
C MET A 111 1.66 10.73 1.82
N PRO A 112 2.41 10.84 2.92
CA PRO A 112 3.57 11.72 2.99
C PRO A 112 4.82 11.04 2.42
N GLY A 113 5.73 11.84 1.87
CA GLY A 113 6.93 11.38 1.17
C GLY A 113 8.25 11.89 1.77
N CYS A 114 8.32 12.16 3.08
CA CYS A 114 9.60 12.53 3.70
C CYS A 114 10.60 11.36 3.76
N SER A 115 10.12 10.14 3.56
CA SER A 115 10.92 8.97 3.24
C SER A 115 10.26 8.23 2.08
N PRO A 116 11.00 7.35 1.36
CA PRO A 116 10.39 6.50 0.35
C PRO A 116 9.18 5.78 0.92
N LEU A 117 8.07 5.77 0.17
CA LEU A 117 6.92 4.94 0.53
C LEU A 117 7.37 3.49 0.60
N GLN A 118 6.80 2.73 1.53
CA GLN A 118 6.98 1.30 1.65
C GLN A 118 5.65 0.60 1.40
N VAL A 119 5.70 -0.56 0.77
CA VAL A 119 4.56 -1.46 0.62
C VAL A 119 4.91 -2.85 1.12
N HIS A 120 3.98 -3.45 1.83
CA HIS A 120 4.14 -4.76 2.46
C HIS A 120 3.42 -5.86 1.70
N PRO A 121 3.76 -7.15 1.94
CA PRO A 121 3.12 -8.26 1.26
C PRO A 121 1.61 -8.26 1.48
N VAL A 122 0.88 -8.84 0.52
CA VAL A 122 -0.54 -9.10 0.72
C VAL A 122 -0.74 -10.11 1.84
N VAL A 123 -1.74 -9.84 2.69
CA VAL A 123 -2.21 -10.73 3.76
C VAL A 123 -3.70 -10.96 3.65
N ALA A 124 -4.20 -12.02 4.29
CA ALA A 124 -5.63 -12.26 4.38
C ALA A 124 -6.34 -11.17 5.19
N GLY A 125 -7.59 -10.86 4.86
CA GLY A 125 -8.38 -9.87 5.59
C GLY A 125 -8.21 -8.44 5.05
N ALA A 126 -8.56 -7.45 5.87
CA ALA A 126 -8.77 -6.06 5.44
C ALA A 126 -7.90 -5.01 6.15
N THR A 127 -6.91 -5.43 6.94
CA THR A 127 -6.08 -4.56 7.78
C THR A 127 -4.69 -4.30 7.23
N GLY A 128 -4.25 -5.07 6.22
CA GLY A 128 -2.91 -5.01 5.64
C GLY A 128 -1.80 -5.55 6.54
N ARG A 129 -2.15 -6.26 7.63
CA ARG A 129 -1.22 -6.83 8.62
C ARG A 129 -1.71 -8.21 9.06
N ALA A 130 -0.79 -9.15 9.26
CA ALA A 130 -1.05 -10.49 9.76
C ALA A 130 -0.63 -10.62 11.24
#